data_AF-A0A5J5EQF3-F1
#
_entry.id   AF-A0A5J5EQF3-F1
#
_cell.length_a   1.000
_cell.length_b   1.000
_cell.length_c   1.000
_cell.angle_alpha   90.00
_cell.angle_beta   90.00
_cell.angle_gamma   90.00
#
_symmetry.space_group_name_H-M   'P 1'
#
loop_
_entity.id
_entity.type
_entity.pdbx_description
1 polymer ?
#
loop_
_entity_poly.entity_id
_entity_poly.type
_entity_poly.pdbx_seq_one_letter_code
_entity_poly.pdbx_strand_id
1 'polypeptide(L)'
;MSAAIMGPTTPLGAFPIVHTSHGLTSVSWAIFFIDTEGRICHSGALGDGVVVDLDRNPSQNQFAVIGWNGRTTENTELRLYYTNKDGALFERCYTKGRGPEWYDGWLNGQFVAAPYSNLAANHQGSYRTRLYYQDADTDEICQLLRQGPNDRFSLLGRSEVGQKATKIATDPGGTVEIVYQKPDNTWAWIGWIPPKPPFPADFEYAPGASIAYVGSSGSQSGVRLFTVNSNGKLVATVYDRTSNTWGAGVELVEVLPRAALTACDHTPPSSSVQKPHGTTAFTQTTPGAIAQVGWTSAEDWDVSPRST
;
A
#
# COMPACT_ATOMS: atom_id res chain seq x y z
N MET A 1 -23.43 5.16 14.97
CA MET A 1 -22.46 6.06 14.32
C MET A 1 -22.88 6.17 12.86
N SER A 2 -22.79 7.35 12.25
CA SER A 2 -22.98 7.48 10.79
C SER A 2 -21.87 6.69 10.10
N ALA A 3 -22.18 5.98 9.01
CA ALA A 3 -21.16 5.33 8.21
C ALA A 3 -20.20 6.39 7.64
N ALA A 4 -18.89 6.15 7.73
CA ALA A 4 -17.90 7.04 7.14
C ALA A 4 -18.03 6.99 5.61
N ILE A 5 -18.10 8.16 4.97
CA ILE A 5 -18.28 8.26 3.51
C ILE A 5 -16.91 8.52 2.87
N MET A 6 -16.55 7.71 1.89
CA MET A 6 -15.30 7.85 1.16
C MET A 6 -15.45 8.85 0.01
N GLY A 7 -14.51 9.79 -0.10
CA GLY A 7 -14.42 10.72 -1.22
C GLY A 7 -13.91 10.07 -2.52
N PRO A 8 -14.01 10.78 -3.65
CA PRO A 8 -13.37 10.36 -4.89
C PRO A 8 -11.84 10.45 -4.75
N THR A 9 -11.11 9.44 -5.22
CA THR A 9 -9.63 9.38 -5.19
C THR A 9 -8.99 9.42 -3.80
N THR A 10 -9.77 9.10 -2.77
CA THR A 10 -9.30 8.98 -1.38
C THR A 10 -8.13 7.98 -1.30
N PRO A 11 -7.03 8.30 -0.60
CA PRO A 11 -5.96 7.34 -0.35
C PRO A 11 -6.48 6.04 0.27
N LEU A 12 -5.97 4.91 -0.20
CA LEU A 12 -6.37 3.58 0.25
C LEU A 12 -5.16 2.84 0.81
N GLY A 13 -5.39 2.08 1.88
CA GLY A 13 -4.46 1.08 2.38
C GLY A 13 -5.23 -0.18 2.74
N ALA A 14 -4.56 -1.32 2.65
CA ALA A 14 -5.14 -2.59 3.05
C ALA A 14 -4.12 -3.38 3.85
N PHE A 15 -4.63 -4.23 4.74
CA PHE A 15 -3.81 -5.23 5.42
C PHE A 15 -4.59 -6.55 5.52
N PRO A 16 -4.00 -7.68 5.08
CA PRO A 16 -4.63 -8.98 5.21
C PRO A 16 -4.51 -9.49 6.65
N ILE A 17 -5.63 -9.80 7.28
CA ILE A 17 -5.70 -10.54 8.54
C ILE A 17 -5.91 -12.02 8.21
N VAL A 18 -4.86 -12.80 8.43
CA VAL A 18 -4.84 -14.24 8.13
C VAL A 18 -5.22 -15.02 9.40
N HIS A 19 -6.19 -15.91 9.26
CA HIS A 19 -6.58 -16.84 10.31
C HIS A 19 -6.43 -18.28 9.83
N THR A 20 -5.60 -19.06 10.53
CA THR A 20 -5.42 -20.48 10.25
C THR A 20 -5.94 -21.29 11.42
N SER A 21 -6.91 -22.17 11.16
CA SER A 21 -7.45 -23.10 12.16
C SER A 21 -7.75 -24.45 11.50
N HIS A 22 -7.36 -25.53 12.16
CA HIS A 22 -7.55 -26.91 11.67
C HIS A 22 -7.06 -27.15 10.23
N GLY A 23 -5.96 -26.49 9.81
CA GLY A 23 -5.41 -26.60 8.46
C GLY A 23 -6.14 -25.78 7.38
N LEU A 24 -7.21 -25.08 7.74
CA LEU A 24 -7.90 -24.13 6.87
C LEU A 24 -7.38 -22.71 7.12
N THR A 25 -7.06 -22.01 6.04
CA THR A 25 -6.66 -20.61 6.05
C THR A 25 -7.77 -19.76 5.44
N SER A 26 -8.19 -18.74 6.19
CA SER A 26 -9.04 -17.67 5.69
C SER A 26 -8.31 -16.33 5.74
N VAL A 27 -8.65 -15.46 4.80
CA VAL A 27 -8.14 -14.10 4.74
C VAL A 27 -9.30 -13.13 4.85
N SER A 28 -9.20 -12.23 5.82
CA SER A 28 -10.07 -11.06 5.98
C SER A 28 -9.22 -9.80 5.80
N TRP A 29 -9.84 -8.66 5.55
CA TRP A 29 -9.10 -7.43 5.25
C TRP A 29 -9.46 -6.31 6.21
N ALA A 30 -8.43 -5.65 6.74
CA ALA A 30 -8.56 -4.32 7.28
C ALA A 30 -8.33 -3.33 6.13
N ILE A 31 -9.36 -2.56 5.78
CA ILE A 31 -9.27 -1.53 4.73
C ILE A 31 -9.21 -0.17 5.40
N PHE A 32 -8.27 0.65 4.97
CA PHE A 32 -8.03 1.99 5.48
C PHE A 32 -8.32 3.01 4.39
N PHE A 33 -8.91 4.14 4.79
CA PHE A 33 -9.27 5.21 3.87
C PHE A 33 -9.39 6.55 4.61
N ILE A 34 -9.35 7.65 3.86
CA ILE A 34 -9.66 9.00 4.36
C ILE A 34 -11.11 9.36 4.01
N ASP A 35 -11.94 9.56 5.03
CA ASP A 35 -13.33 9.95 4.80
C ASP A 35 -13.46 11.42 4.36
N THR A 36 -14.69 11.84 4.04
CA THR A 36 -14.99 13.22 3.62
C THR A 36 -14.72 14.28 4.68
N GLU A 37 -14.58 13.90 5.96
CA GLU A 37 -14.24 14.80 7.06
C GLU A 37 -12.71 14.94 7.23
N GLY A 38 -11.91 14.15 6.50
CA GLY A 38 -10.46 14.12 6.63
C GLY A 38 -9.95 13.11 7.65
N ARG A 39 -10.82 12.29 8.23
CA ARG A 39 -10.42 11.27 9.22
C ARG A 39 -9.85 10.05 8.52
N ILE A 40 -8.81 9.47 9.10
CA ILE A 40 -8.32 8.16 8.69
C ILE A 40 -9.19 7.12 9.38
N CYS A 41 -9.97 6.38 8.60
CA CYS A 41 -10.89 5.35 9.07
C CYS A 41 -10.37 3.96 8.69
N HIS A 42 -10.90 2.95 9.36
CA HIS A 42 -10.79 1.56 8.92
C HIS A 42 -12.15 0.87 8.87
N SER A 43 -12.27 -0.14 8.03
CA SER A 43 -13.41 -1.06 7.97
C SER A 43 -12.99 -2.52 7.79
N GLY A 44 -13.92 -3.44 8.03
CA GLY A 44 -13.73 -4.87 7.77
C GLY A 44 -13.21 -5.65 8.98
N ALA A 45 -12.05 -6.29 8.85
CA ALA A 45 -11.57 -7.31 9.79
C ALA A 45 -11.22 -6.78 11.20
N LEU A 46 -11.05 -5.47 11.35
CA LEU A 46 -10.86 -4.79 12.63
C LEU A 46 -12.18 -4.19 13.17
N GLY A 47 -13.30 -4.43 12.50
CA GLY A 47 -14.51 -3.62 12.64
C GLY A 47 -14.36 -2.26 11.98
N ASP A 48 -15.34 -1.39 12.23
CA ASP A 48 -15.37 -0.03 11.71
C ASP A 48 -14.92 0.95 12.80
N GLY A 49 -14.08 1.91 12.44
CA GLY A 49 -13.55 2.86 13.41
C GLY A 49 -12.74 3.99 12.80
N VAL A 50 -12.49 5.02 13.62
CA VAL A 50 -11.59 6.14 13.31
C VAL A 50 -10.24 5.86 13.96
N VAL A 51 -9.16 5.93 13.18
CA VAL A 51 -7.77 5.79 13.64
C VAL A 51 -7.20 7.13 14.07
N VAL A 52 -7.42 8.15 13.22
CA VAL A 52 -6.93 9.53 13.40
C VAL A 52 -8.00 10.48 12.93
N ASP A 53 -8.25 11.51 13.72
CA ASP A 53 -8.98 12.70 13.30
C ASP A 53 -7.96 13.74 12.83
N LEU A 54 -7.80 13.88 11.51
CA LEU A 54 -6.91 14.89 10.95
C LEU A 54 -7.71 16.19 10.91
N ASP A 55 -7.38 17.13 11.78
CA ASP A 55 -7.98 18.47 11.87
C ASP A 55 -7.80 19.29 10.56
N ARG A 56 -8.46 18.88 9.46
CA ARG A 56 -8.66 19.52 8.13
C ARG A 56 -7.94 18.91 6.91
N ASN A 57 -8.50 19.32 5.76
CA ASN A 57 -8.19 19.10 4.35
C ASN A 57 -7.85 17.66 3.91
N PRO A 58 -8.87 16.79 3.69
CA PRO A 58 -8.68 15.41 3.21
C PRO A 58 -7.80 15.28 1.95
N SER A 59 -7.77 16.31 1.10
CA SER A 59 -7.07 16.25 -0.19
C SER A 59 -5.53 16.22 -0.10
N GLN A 60 -4.96 16.65 1.03
CA GLN A 60 -3.50 16.71 1.22
C GLN A 60 -2.97 15.57 2.12
N ASN A 61 -3.87 14.89 2.80
CA ASN A 61 -3.49 13.84 3.73
C ASN A 61 -3.15 12.58 2.94
N GLN A 62 -2.01 11.97 3.24
CA GLN A 62 -1.60 10.68 2.69
C GLN A 62 -1.25 9.75 3.84
N PHE A 63 -1.43 8.44 3.62
CA PHE A 63 -1.05 7.46 4.61
C PHE A 63 -0.49 6.19 3.96
N ALA A 64 0.27 5.42 4.74
CA ALA A 64 0.71 4.07 4.40
C ALA A 64 0.44 3.14 5.58
N VAL A 65 0.07 1.89 5.29
CA VAL A 65 -0.17 0.87 6.31
C VAL A 65 0.74 -0.31 6.07
N ILE A 66 1.35 -0.78 7.15
CA ILE A 66 2.04 -2.07 7.20
C ILE A 66 1.59 -2.81 8.45
N GLY A 67 1.89 -4.09 8.52
CA GLY A 67 1.64 -4.87 9.72
C GLY A 67 2.22 -6.26 9.61
N TRP A 68 2.06 -7.04 10.65
CA TRP A 68 2.39 -8.44 10.65
C TRP A 68 1.39 -9.21 11.50
N ASN A 69 1.03 -10.40 11.02
CA ASN A 69 0.22 -11.33 11.77
C ASN A 69 1.15 -12.26 12.56
N GLY A 70 0.92 -12.44 13.85
CA GLY A 70 1.48 -13.58 14.56
C GLY A 70 0.79 -14.89 14.17
N ARG A 71 1.20 -16.01 14.79
CA ARG A 71 0.60 -17.34 14.51
C ARG A 71 -0.89 -17.41 14.86
N THR A 72 -1.34 -16.57 15.78
CA THR A 72 -2.74 -16.39 16.16
C THR A 72 -3.16 -14.96 15.80
N THR A 73 -4.44 -14.75 15.49
CA THR A 73 -4.93 -13.39 15.18
C THR A 73 -4.76 -12.44 16.36
N GLU A 74 -4.65 -12.94 17.58
CA GLU A 74 -4.36 -12.20 18.82
C GLU A 74 -3.04 -11.43 18.78
N ASN A 75 -2.13 -11.77 17.86
CA ASN A 75 -0.83 -11.11 17.69
C ASN A 75 -0.79 -10.25 16.41
N THR A 76 -1.91 -9.63 16.03
CA THR A 76 -1.93 -8.69 14.90
C THR A 76 -1.34 -7.36 15.33
N GLU A 77 -0.31 -6.92 14.61
CA GLU A 77 0.38 -5.65 14.83
C GLU A 77 0.30 -4.82 13.55
N LEU A 78 -0.22 -3.59 13.63
CA LEU A 78 -0.29 -2.67 12.50
C LEU A 78 0.45 -1.38 12.82
N ARG A 79 0.99 -0.76 11.79
CA ARG A 79 1.55 0.60 11.82
C ARG A 79 0.94 1.39 10.68
N LEU A 80 0.39 2.54 11.03
CA LEU A 80 -0.18 3.51 10.11
C LEU A 80 0.68 4.76 10.15
N TYR A 81 1.30 5.08 9.02
CA TYR A 81 2.09 6.30 8.82
C TYR A 81 1.24 7.33 8.10
N TYR A 82 1.29 8.58 8.53
CA TYR A 82 0.52 9.66 7.90
C TYR A 82 1.23 11.00 8.01
N THR A 83 0.83 11.95 7.17
CA THR A 83 1.23 13.35 7.27
C THR A 83 0.12 14.19 7.90
N ASN A 84 0.49 15.23 8.64
CA ASN A 84 -0.42 16.34 8.93
C ASN A 84 -0.35 17.41 7.81
N LYS A 85 -1.16 18.47 7.95
CA LYS A 85 -1.20 19.60 7.01
C LYS A 85 0.15 20.31 6.80
N ASP A 86 1.05 20.23 7.77
CA ASP A 86 2.36 20.88 7.75
C ASP A 86 3.44 19.94 7.17
N GLY A 87 3.04 18.75 6.69
CA GLY A 87 3.94 17.72 6.17
C GLY A 87 4.65 16.91 7.24
N ALA A 88 4.46 17.20 8.53
CA ALA A 88 5.08 16.44 9.61
C ALA A 88 4.57 14.98 9.59
N LEU A 89 5.50 14.03 9.74
CA LEU A 89 5.23 12.60 9.68
C LEU A 89 4.89 12.03 11.06
N PHE A 90 3.87 11.18 11.11
CA PHE A 90 3.36 10.55 12.32
C PHE A 90 3.16 9.05 12.15
N GLU A 91 3.11 8.33 13.27
CA GLU A 91 2.85 6.89 13.34
C GLU A 91 1.73 6.63 14.36
N ARG A 92 0.71 5.87 13.96
CA ARG A 92 -0.21 5.19 14.87
C ARG A 92 0.07 3.70 14.84
N CYS A 93 0.08 3.10 16.01
CA CYS A 93 0.31 1.68 16.19
C CYS A 93 -0.97 1.02 16.67
N TYR A 94 -1.17 -0.23 16.25
CA TYR A 94 -2.22 -1.09 16.77
C TYR A 94 -1.61 -2.42 17.15
N THR A 95 -1.94 -2.91 18.35
CA THR A 95 -1.60 -4.25 18.82
C THR A 95 -2.89 -4.90 19.33
N LYS A 96 -3.36 -5.94 18.64
CA LYS A 96 -4.53 -6.68 19.12
C LYS A 96 -4.22 -7.27 20.50
N GLY A 97 -5.18 -7.21 21.43
CA GLY A 97 -5.04 -7.78 22.78
C GLY A 97 -4.29 -6.92 23.80
N ARG A 98 -3.67 -5.79 23.40
CA ARG A 98 -3.00 -4.87 24.34
C ARG A 98 -3.93 -3.86 25.02
N GLY A 99 -5.23 -3.92 24.71
CA GLY A 99 -6.24 -2.98 25.19
C GLY A 99 -7.08 -2.42 24.05
N PRO A 100 -8.02 -1.51 24.35
CA PRO A 100 -8.68 -0.75 23.32
C PRO A 100 -7.67 0.23 22.72
N GLU A 101 -7.79 0.47 21.43
CA GLU A 101 -7.25 1.66 20.75
C GLU A 101 -5.85 1.59 20.14
N TRP A 102 -5.80 2.27 19.01
CA TRP A 102 -4.61 2.78 18.38
C TRP A 102 -3.86 3.68 19.34
N TYR A 103 -2.53 3.58 19.36
CA TYR A 103 -1.66 4.41 20.20
C TYR A 103 -0.58 5.08 19.37
N ASP A 104 0.03 6.12 19.94
CA ASP A 104 1.07 6.88 19.26
C ASP A 104 2.36 6.08 19.13
N GLY A 105 2.92 6.09 17.92
CA GLY A 105 4.21 5.50 17.61
C GLY A 105 5.38 6.43 17.89
N TRP A 106 6.57 6.00 17.48
CA TRP A 106 7.81 6.74 17.78
C TRP A 106 8.09 7.84 16.76
N LEU A 107 7.55 7.80 15.55
CA LEU A 107 7.89 8.74 14.46
C LEU A 107 7.47 10.20 14.70
N ASN A 108 6.43 10.41 15.52
CA ASN A 108 5.63 11.64 15.61
C ASN A 108 6.43 12.96 15.58
N GLY A 109 6.40 13.62 14.43
CA GLY A 109 6.99 14.95 14.19
C GLY A 109 8.52 14.96 14.03
N GLN A 110 9.19 13.81 13.94
CA GLN A 110 10.65 13.76 13.79
C GLN A 110 11.14 14.19 12.39
N PHE A 111 10.28 14.09 11.38
CA PHE A 111 10.59 14.38 9.98
C PHE A 111 9.41 15.11 9.32
N VAL A 112 9.71 15.87 8.28
CA VAL A 112 8.74 16.62 7.48
C VAL A 112 8.86 16.18 6.02
N ALA A 113 7.75 15.77 5.45
CA ALA A 113 7.60 15.48 4.03
C ALA A 113 7.06 16.69 3.28
N ALA A 114 7.15 16.67 1.95
CA ALA A 114 6.38 17.59 1.13
C ALA A 114 4.88 17.49 1.46
N PRO A 115 4.11 18.60 1.51
CA PRO A 115 2.67 18.55 1.75
C PRO A 115 1.87 17.75 0.71
N TYR A 116 2.49 17.45 -0.43
CA TYR A 116 1.93 16.63 -1.52
C TYR A 116 2.55 15.22 -1.58
N SER A 117 3.43 14.88 -0.64
CA SER A 117 4.11 13.59 -0.61
C SER A 117 3.10 12.47 -0.41
N ASN A 118 3.16 11.47 -1.27
CA ASN A 118 2.58 10.16 -0.97
C ASN A 118 3.51 9.41 -0.03
N LEU A 119 2.97 8.44 0.71
CA LEU A 119 3.74 7.62 1.62
C LEU A 119 3.72 6.17 1.14
N ALA A 120 4.84 5.49 1.32
CA ALA A 120 4.93 4.04 1.18
C ALA A 120 5.72 3.50 2.35
N ALA A 121 5.35 2.33 2.87
CA ALA A 121 6.07 1.73 3.97
C ALA A 121 6.20 0.22 3.76
N ASN A 122 7.30 -0.35 4.24
CA ASN A 122 7.47 -1.79 4.33
C ASN A 122 8.00 -2.21 5.70
N HIS A 123 7.76 -3.47 6.05
CA HIS A 123 8.43 -4.13 7.17
C HIS A 123 9.36 -5.23 6.65
N GLN A 124 10.48 -5.43 7.33
CA GLN A 124 11.45 -6.47 7.05
C GLN A 124 11.60 -7.35 8.31
N GLY A 125 10.68 -8.31 8.46
CA GLY A 125 10.49 -9.03 9.73
C GLY A 125 9.66 -8.21 10.72
N SER A 126 9.76 -8.49 12.01
CA SER A 126 8.77 -8.00 13.00
C SER A 126 8.87 -6.51 13.35
N TYR A 127 10.03 -5.86 13.22
CA TYR A 127 10.21 -4.49 13.74
C TYR A 127 10.97 -3.55 12.83
N ARG A 128 11.76 -4.08 11.91
CA ARG A 128 12.53 -3.28 10.97
C ARG A 128 11.57 -2.67 9.96
N THR A 129 11.45 -1.36 9.96
CA THR A 129 10.50 -0.62 9.13
C THR A 129 11.25 0.34 8.23
N ARG A 130 10.84 0.46 6.96
CA ARG A 130 11.21 1.59 6.11
C ARG A 130 9.98 2.39 5.74
N LEU A 131 10.13 3.70 5.76
CA LEU A 131 9.12 4.66 5.33
C LEU A 131 9.71 5.52 4.23
N TYR A 132 8.96 5.69 3.16
CA TYR A 132 9.35 6.47 1.99
C TYR A 132 8.42 7.67 1.84
N TYR A 133 9.01 8.82 1.56
CA TYR A 133 8.30 10.08 1.36
C TYR A 133 9.08 10.96 0.38
N GLN A 134 8.43 11.98 -0.18
CA GLN A 134 9.03 12.97 -1.05
C GLN A 134 9.45 14.20 -0.24
N ASP A 135 10.68 14.65 -0.42
CA ASP A 135 11.21 15.87 0.18
C ASP A 135 10.56 17.12 -0.43
N ALA A 136 10.29 18.14 0.40
CA ALA A 136 9.60 19.36 -0.02
C ALA A 136 10.47 20.30 -0.88
N ASP A 137 11.79 20.26 -0.67
CA ASP A 137 12.74 21.19 -1.29
C ASP A 137 13.38 20.58 -2.53
N THR A 138 13.64 19.27 -2.52
CA THR A 138 14.40 18.60 -3.59
C THR A 138 13.55 17.70 -4.49
N ASP A 139 12.30 17.41 -4.13
CA ASP A 139 11.44 16.42 -4.79
C ASP A 139 12.03 14.99 -4.86
N GLU A 140 13.15 14.73 -4.17
CA GLU A 140 13.77 13.40 -4.05
C GLU A 140 12.93 12.48 -3.17
N ILE A 141 13.00 11.17 -3.45
CA ILE A 141 12.38 10.17 -2.58
C ILE A 141 13.32 9.84 -1.42
N CYS A 142 12.95 10.30 -0.23
CA CYS A 142 13.63 10.04 1.03
C CYS A 142 13.25 8.68 1.59
N GLN A 143 14.21 8.02 2.26
CA GLN A 143 14.02 6.75 2.93
C GLN A 143 14.39 6.87 4.41
N LEU A 144 13.40 6.66 5.28
CA LEU A 144 13.62 6.48 6.71
C LEU A 144 13.75 5.00 7.06
N LEU A 145 14.50 4.71 8.11
CA LEU A 145 14.69 3.37 8.65
C LEU A 145 14.51 3.38 10.17
N ARG A 146 13.70 2.45 10.67
CA ARG A 146 13.71 2.00 12.07
C ARG A 146 14.23 0.57 12.10
N GLN A 147 15.25 0.29 12.91
CA GLN A 147 15.87 -1.05 12.96
C GLN A 147 15.15 -1.99 13.95
N GLY A 148 14.84 -1.50 15.15
CA GLY A 148 14.19 -2.25 16.23
C GLY A 148 12.95 -1.57 16.80
N PRO A 149 12.23 -2.24 17.71
CA PRO A 149 10.95 -1.77 18.25
C PRO A 149 11.05 -0.49 19.09
N ASN A 150 12.23 -0.21 19.66
CA ASN A 150 12.50 0.96 20.49
C ASN A 150 13.43 1.97 19.81
N ASP A 151 13.84 1.70 18.56
CA ASP A 151 14.74 2.60 17.84
C ASP A 151 13.95 3.77 17.26
N ARG A 152 14.60 4.94 17.21
CA ARG A 152 14.09 6.07 16.46
C ARG A 152 14.27 5.83 14.97
N PHE A 153 13.46 6.53 14.17
CA PHE A 153 13.69 6.57 12.73
C PHE A 153 14.95 7.39 12.44
N SER A 154 15.74 6.94 11.47
CA SER A 154 16.85 7.68 10.91
C SER A 154 16.68 7.83 9.39
N LEU A 155 17.13 8.96 8.83
CA LEU A 155 17.23 9.12 7.39
C LEU A 155 18.37 8.22 6.89
N LEU A 156 18.01 7.21 6.09
CA LEU A 156 18.97 6.27 5.53
C LEU A 156 19.59 6.80 4.24
N GLY A 157 18.79 7.48 3.42
CA GLY A 157 19.24 7.96 2.13
C GLY A 157 18.14 8.65 1.32
N ARG A 158 18.53 9.08 0.13
CA ARG A 158 17.71 9.77 -0.86
C ARG A 158 17.88 9.06 -2.20
N SER A 159 16.79 8.96 -2.95
CA SER A 159 16.78 8.44 -4.31
C SER A 159 16.79 9.60 -5.31
N GLU A 160 16.72 9.30 -6.61
CA GLU A 160 16.56 10.33 -7.65
C GLU A 160 15.27 11.14 -7.47
N VAL A 161 15.23 12.31 -8.09
CA VAL A 161 14.06 13.19 -8.12
C VAL A 161 12.85 12.44 -8.66
N GLY A 162 11.78 12.41 -7.87
CA GLY A 162 10.47 11.94 -8.29
C GLY A 162 9.68 13.06 -8.96
N GLN A 163 8.71 12.71 -9.78
CA GLN A 163 7.69 13.66 -10.19
C GLN A 163 7.01 14.24 -8.94
N LYS A 164 6.74 15.53 -8.93
CA LYS A 164 5.99 16.18 -7.83
C LYS A 164 4.67 15.45 -7.58
N ALA A 165 4.44 15.06 -6.33
CA ALA A 165 3.28 14.27 -5.90
C ALA A 165 3.16 12.88 -6.55
N THR A 166 4.29 12.28 -6.98
CA THR A 166 4.31 10.91 -7.47
C THR A 166 3.75 9.96 -6.41
N LYS A 167 2.96 8.97 -6.84
CA LYS A 167 2.69 7.82 -5.98
C LYS A 167 3.99 7.05 -5.78
N ILE A 168 4.18 6.55 -4.56
CA ILE A 168 5.34 5.74 -4.17
C ILE A 168 4.77 4.39 -3.78
N ALA A 169 5.30 3.31 -4.36
CA ALA A 169 4.89 1.95 -4.03
C ALA A 169 6.09 1.14 -3.55
N THR A 170 5.85 0.32 -2.52
CA THR A 170 6.78 -0.68 -2.00
C THR A 170 5.94 -1.88 -1.57
N ASP A 171 6.56 -3.06 -1.50
CA ASP A 171 5.91 -4.25 -0.96
C ASP A 171 5.81 -4.11 0.56
N PRO A 172 4.60 -4.07 1.13
CA PRO A 172 4.42 -3.88 2.57
C PRO A 172 5.14 -4.93 3.41
N GLY A 173 5.28 -6.16 2.91
CA GLY A 173 5.77 -7.32 3.67
C GLY A 173 7.13 -7.85 3.29
N GLY A 174 7.88 -7.19 2.40
CA GLY A 174 9.05 -7.82 1.79
C GLY A 174 10.20 -6.91 1.40
N THR A 175 10.48 -6.85 0.10
CA THR A 175 11.79 -6.42 -0.41
C THR A 175 12.03 -4.92 -0.26
N VAL A 176 13.30 -4.50 -0.16
CA VAL A 176 13.71 -3.08 -0.17
C VAL A 176 13.69 -2.56 -1.60
N GLU A 177 12.49 -2.42 -2.16
CA GLU A 177 12.29 -1.95 -3.52
C GLU A 177 11.17 -0.93 -3.53
N ILE A 178 11.39 0.16 -4.26
CA ILE A 178 10.41 1.22 -4.44
C ILE A 178 10.19 1.48 -5.92
N VAL A 179 8.95 1.83 -6.26
CA VAL A 179 8.58 2.29 -7.59
C VAL A 179 7.88 3.63 -7.48
N TYR A 180 8.27 4.56 -8.34
CA TYR A 180 7.69 5.89 -8.43
C TYR A 180 7.89 6.46 -9.84
N GLN A 181 7.10 7.48 -10.19
CA GLN A 181 7.19 8.15 -11.47
C GLN A 181 8.23 9.27 -11.39
N LYS A 182 9.08 9.39 -12.41
CA LYS A 182 10.06 10.47 -12.58
C LYS A 182 9.44 11.68 -13.30
N PRO A 183 10.09 12.86 -13.28
CA PRO A 183 9.58 14.06 -13.97
C PRO A 183 9.35 13.90 -15.47
N ASP A 184 10.01 12.95 -16.13
CA ASP A 184 9.83 12.62 -17.55
C ASP A 184 8.66 11.64 -17.81
N ASN A 185 7.83 11.39 -16.80
CA ASN A 185 6.72 10.42 -16.76
C ASN A 185 7.12 8.94 -16.87
N THR A 186 8.41 8.62 -16.94
CA THR A 186 8.86 7.23 -16.90
C THR A 186 8.93 6.74 -15.44
N TRP A 187 8.89 5.42 -15.25
CA TRP A 187 8.94 4.83 -13.91
C TRP A 187 10.39 4.56 -13.48
N ALA A 188 10.74 4.96 -12.26
CA ALA A 188 11.92 4.50 -11.55
C ALA A 188 11.57 3.27 -10.71
N TRP A 189 12.40 2.22 -10.80
CA TRP A 189 12.30 1.04 -9.94
C TRP A 189 13.64 0.78 -9.23
N ILE A 190 13.73 1.26 -8.00
CA ILE A 190 14.98 1.27 -7.23
C ILE A 190 14.93 0.16 -6.19
N GLY A 191 16.04 -0.54 -5.97
CA GLY A 191 16.13 -1.58 -4.96
C GLY A 191 17.40 -2.42 -5.07
N TRP A 192 17.50 -3.45 -4.25
CA TRP A 192 18.76 -4.17 -4.03
C TRP A 192 19.18 -5.12 -5.17
N ILE A 193 18.28 -5.50 -6.08
CA ILE A 193 18.56 -6.41 -7.20
C ILE A 193 18.95 -5.60 -8.46
N PRO A 194 20.16 -5.77 -9.02
CA PRO A 194 20.58 -5.17 -10.29
C PRO A 194 20.98 -6.19 -11.38
N PRO A 195 20.90 -5.82 -12.68
CA PRO A 195 20.16 -4.70 -13.24
C PRO A 195 18.69 -5.08 -13.49
N LYS A 196 17.76 -4.22 -13.07
CA LYS A 196 16.33 -4.39 -13.37
C LYS A 196 16.06 -3.98 -14.82
N PRO A 197 15.20 -4.70 -15.56
CA PRO A 197 14.81 -4.25 -16.88
C PRO A 197 13.99 -2.96 -16.78
N PRO A 198 13.92 -2.17 -17.88
CA PRO A 198 13.03 -1.02 -17.95
C PRO A 198 11.59 -1.42 -17.61
N PHE A 199 10.84 -0.48 -17.04
CA PHE A 199 9.41 -0.67 -16.80
C PHE A 199 8.68 -0.96 -18.12
N PRO A 200 7.67 -1.85 -18.14
CA PRO A 200 6.94 -2.19 -19.36
C PRO A 200 6.32 -0.93 -19.98
N ALA A 201 6.52 -0.77 -21.29
CA ALA A 201 6.02 0.35 -22.07
C ALA A 201 4.67 0.03 -22.77
N ASP A 202 3.98 -1.01 -22.29
CA ASP A 202 2.73 -1.51 -22.89
C ASP A 202 1.59 -0.50 -22.81
N PHE A 203 1.67 0.44 -21.85
CA PHE A 203 0.62 1.42 -21.59
C PHE A 203 1.20 2.82 -21.37
N GLU A 204 0.40 3.82 -21.75
CA GLU A 204 0.64 5.21 -21.40
C GLU A 204 0.09 5.52 -20.00
N TYR A 205 0.88 6.26 -19.22
CA TYR A 205 0.53 6.65 -17.86
C TYR A 205 0.45 8.18 -17.78
N ALA A 206 -0.65 8.68 -17.21
CA ALA A 206 -0.77 10.09 -16.90
C ALA A 206 0.26 10.50 -15.83
N PRO A 207 0.68 11.77 -15.79
CA PRO A 207 1.49 12.29 -14.70
C PRO A 207 0.80 12.09 -13.34
N GLY A 208 1.52 11.51 -12.38
CA GLY A 208 0.99 11.15 -11.07
C GLY A 208 0.03 9.96 -11.10
N ALA A 209 0.22 9.03 -12.04
CA ALA A 209 -0.53 7.78 -12.11
C ALA A 209 -0.39 6.98 -10.80
N SER A 210 -1.47 6.30 -10.42
CA SER A 210 -1.45 5.45 -9.24
C SER A 210 -0.66 4.17 -9.50
N ILE A 211 0.06 3.72 -8.48
CA ILE A 211 0.81 2.47 -8.49
C ILE A 211 0.70 1.76 -7.15
N ALA A 212 0.57 0.43 -7.18
CA ALA A 212 0.79 -0.45 -6.04
C ALA A 212 1.76 -1.57 -6.45
N TYR A 213 2.58 -1.99 -5.50
CA TYR A 213 3.68 -2.92 -5.71
C TYR A 213 3.56 -4.05 -4.71
N VAL A 214 3.67 -5.29 -5.17
CA VAL A 214 3.78 -6.44 -4.29
C VAL A 214 4.87 -7.37 -4.78
N GLY A 215 5.86 -7.64 -3.93
CA GLY A 215 6.90 -8.61 -4.19
C GLY A 215 6.46 -9.95 -3.63
N SER A 216 6.52 -11.01 -4.43
CA SER A 216 6.16 -12.32 -3.89
C SER A 216 7.16 -12.82 -2.87
N SER A 217 6.62 -13.26 -1.74
CA SER A 217 7.28 -14.20 -0.84
C SER A 217 6.70 -15.60 -1.09
N GLY A 218 7.50 -16.54 -1.59
CA GLY A 218 7.07 -17.93 -1.80
C GLY A 218 7.52 -18.53 -3.14
N SER A 219 6.83 -19.61 -3.55
CA SER A 219 7.13 -20.39 -4.77
C SER A 219 6.82 -19.68 -6.09
N GLN A 220 6.15 -18.53 -6.03
CA GLN A 220 5.84 -17.73 -7.21
C GLN A 220 6.87 -16.60 -7.32
N SER A 221 7.95 -16.86 -8.04
CA SER A 221 9.09 -15.95 -8.10
C SER A 221 8.77 -14.72 -8.97
N GLY A 222 8.09 -13.72 -8.43
CA GLY A 222 7.75 -12.54 -9.21
C GLY A 222 7.35 -11.30 -8.42
N VAL A 223 7.21 -10.20 -9.14
CA VAL A 223 6.63 -8.94 -8.64
C VAL A 223 5.31 -8.73 -9.38
N ARG A 224 4.29 -8.27 -8.65
CA ARG A 224 3.05 -7.79 -9.25
C ARG A 224 2.99 -6.29 -9.09
N LEU A 225 2.75 -5.62 -10.20
CA LEU A 225 2.48 -4.21 -10.26
C LEU A 225 1.04 -3.98 -10.67
N PHE A 226 0.41 -3.04 -9.98
CA PHE A 226 -0.91 -2.54 -10.31
C PHE A 226 -0.78 -1.06 -10.60
N THR A 227 -1.28 -0.62 -11.74
CA THR A 227 -1.21 0.78 -12.17
C THR A 227 -2.56 1.25 -12.72
N VAL A 228 -2.81 2.56 -12.74
CA VAL A 228 -3.94 3.13 -13.48
C VAL A 228 -3.41 3.80 -14.74
N ASN A 229 -3.81 3.30 -15.91
CA ASN A 229 -3.38 3.87 -17.19
C ASN A 229 -4.15 5.16 -17.54
N SER A 230 -3.73 5.84 -18.62
CA SER A 230 -4.36 7.08 -19.10
C SER A 230 -5.83 6.93 -19.50
N ASN A 231 -6.28 5.70 -19.82
CA ASN A 231 -7.66 5.38 -20.17
C ASN A 231 -8.56 5.10 -18.95
N GLY A 232 -8.03 5.23 -17.72
CA GLY A 232 -8.80 4.96 -16.51
C GLY A 232 -9.08 3.47 -16.29
N LYS A 233 -8.18 2.59 -16.75
CA LYS A 233 -8.24 1.15 -16.45
C LYS A 233 -7.19 0.80 -15.40
N LEU A 234 -7.55 -0.10 -14.49
CA LEU A 234 -6.57 -0.82 -13.68
C LEU A 234 -5.81 -1.78 -14.59
N VAL A 235 -4.49 -1.66 -14.61
CA VAL A 235 -3.57 -2.54 -15.31
C VAL A 235 -2.79 -3.35 -14.29
N ALA A 236 -2.67 -4.65 -14.53
CA ALA A 236 -1.73 -5.49 -13.80
C ALA A 236 -0.59 -5.95 -14.71
N THR A 237 0.63 -5.94 -14.18
CA THR A 237 1.81 -6.45 -14.89
C THR A 237 2.64 -7.29 -13.94
N VAL A 238 3.13 -8.42 -14.45
CA VAL A 238 3.90 -9.39 -13.67
C VAL A 238 5.34 -9.34 -14.12
N TYR A 239 6.25 -9.19 -13.16
CA TYR A 239 7.67 -9.40 -13.37
C TYR A 239 8.03 -10.82 -12.93
N ASP A 240 8.67 -11.58 -13.79
CA ASP A 240 9.27 -12.85 -13.41
C ASP A 240 10.73 -12.61 -12.99
N ARG A 241 11.02 -12.86 -11.72
CA ARG A 241 12.36 -12.68 -11.14
C ARG A 241 13.34 -13.76 -11.60
N THR A 242 12.86 -14.93 -12.02
CA THR A 242 13.68 -16.04 -12.50
C THR A 242 14.17 -15.79 -13.91
N SER A 243 13.29 -15.35 -14.82
CA SER A 243 13.67 -14.99 -16.18
C SER A 243 14.18 -13.55 -16.31
N ASN A 244 14.00 -12.71 -15.29
CA ASN A 244 14.35 -11.29 -15.30
C ASN A 244 13.63 -10.53 -16.43
N THR A 245 12.34 -10.84 -16.64
CA THR A 245 11.50 -10.27 -17.70
C THR A 245 10.14 -9.84 -17.19
N TRP A 246 9.54 -8.88 -17.91
CA TRP A 246 8.14 -8.51 -17.73
C TRP A 246 7.26 -9.39 -18.61
N GLY A 247 6.16 -9.89 -18.04
CA GLY A 247 5.03 -10.36 -18.83
C GLY A 247 4.26 -9.18 -19.43
N ALA A 248 3.43 -9.46 -20.43
CA ALA A 248 2.53 -8.46 -20.99
C ALA A 248 1.56 -7.94 -19.92
N GLY A 249 1.36 -6.63 -19.83
CA GLY A 249 0.36 -6.08 -18.93
C GLY A 249 -1.07 -6.37 -19.41
N VAL A 250 -1.99 -6.47 -18.45
CA VAL A 250 -3.41 -6.81 -18.69
C VAL A 250 -4.29 -5.70 -18.12
N GLU A 251 -5.20 -5.15 -18.92
CA GLU A 251 -6.28 -4.29 -18.43
C GLU A 251 -7.37 -5.12 -17.74
N LEU A 252 -7.79 -4.70 -16.55
CA LEU A 252 -8.67 -5.49 -15.68
C LEU A 252 -10.07 -4.90 -15.58
N VAL A 253 -10.18 -3.68 -15.04
CA VAL A 253 -11.46 -3.03 -14.74
C VAL A 253 -11.37 -1.52 -14.90
N GLU A 254 -12.50 -0.88 -15.22
CA GLU A 254 -12.63 0.58 -15.18
C GLU A 254 -12.54 1.08 -13.76
N VAL A 255 -11.75 2.13 -13.57
CA VAL A 255 -11.54 2.80 -12.29
C VAL A 255 -11.74 4.30 -12.43
N LEU A 256 -11.91 4.99 -11.31
CA LEU A 256 -11.84 6.45 -11.34
C LEU A 256 -10.46 6.89 -11.88
N PRO A 257 -10.39 7.97 -12.67
CA PRO A 257 -9.11 8.56 -13.04
C PRO A 257 -8.30 8.87 -11.77
N ARG A 258 -7.05 8.39 -11.73
CA ARG A 258 -6.17 8.53 -10.55
C ARG A 258 -6.74 7.90 -9.27
N ALA A 259 -7.60 6.87 -9.40
CA ALA A 259 -8.08 6.08 -8.28
C ALA A 259 -6.90 5.63 -7.40
N ALA A 260 -7.04 5.73 -6.09
CA ALA A 260 -6.03 5.20 -5.19
C ALA A 260 -5.90 3.68 -5.38
N LEU A 261 -4.68 3.19 -5.14
CA LEU A 261 -4.34 1.78 -5.24
C LEU A 261 -3.59 1.33 -4.00
N THR A 262 -3.92 0.14 -3.54
CA THR A 262 -3.14 -0.59 -2.55
C THR A 262 -3.19 -2.07 -2.93
N ALA A 263 -2.13 -2.80 -2.61
CA ALA A 263 -2.05 -4.22 -2.89
C ALA A 263 -1.25 -4.92 -1.79
N CYS A 264 -1.60 -6.17 -1.52
CA CYS A 264 -0.92 -6.98 -0.52
C CYS A 264 -0.77 -8.42 -1.03
N ASP A 265 0.32 -9.04 -0.64
CA ASP A 265 0.49 -10.49 -0.72
C ASP A 265 0.05 -11.13 0.58
N HIS A 266 -0.48 -12.34 0.47
CA HIS A 266 -0.93 -13.13 1.60
C HIS A 266 -0.93 -14.61 1.23
N THR A 267 -0.92 -15.46 2.25
CA THR A 267 -1.16 -16.89 2.05
C THR A 267 -2.51 -17.07 1.34
N PRO A 268 -2.57 -17.81 0.23
CA PRO A 268 -3.83 -18.13 -0.41
C PRO A 268 -4.78 -18.80 0.58
N PRO A 269 -6.04 -18.36 0.68
CA PRO A 269 -7.00 -19.05 1.52
C PRO A 269 -7.21 -20.48 0.99
N SER A 270 -7.24 -21.45 1.90
CA SER A 270 -7.46 -22.88 1.57
C SER A 270 -8.90 -23.32 1.80
N SER A 271 -9.78 -22.39 2.21
CA SER A 271 -11.21 -22.66 2.35
C SER A 271 -11.89 -22.76 0.98
N SER A 272 -12.84 -23.68 0.81
CA SER A 272 -13.65 -23.80 -0.42
C SER A 272 -14.55 -22.60 -0.71
N VAL A 273 -14.69 -21.67 0.24
CA VAL A 273 -15.58 -20.49 0.15
C VAL A 273 -14.86 -19.27 -0.42
N GLN A 274 -13.53 -19.19 -0.30
CA GLN A 274 -12.73 -18.07 -0.77
C GLN A 274 -11.88 -18.50 -1.97
N LYS A 275 -11.77 -17.62 -2.97
CA LYS A 275 -10.86 -17.85 -4.09
C LYS A 275 -9.41 -17.85 -3.59
N PRO A 276 -8.55 -18.77 -4.09
CA PRO A 276 -7.19 -18.96 -3.59
C PRO A 276 -6.23 -17.89 -4.15
N HIS A 277 -6.56 -16.62 -3.93
CA HIS A 277 -5.71 -15.50 -4.35
C HIS A 277 -4.47 -15.41 -3.45
N GLY A 278 -3.29 -15.29 -4.04
CA GLY A 278 -2.04 -15.01 -3.30
C GLY A 278 -1.70 -13.53 -3.21
N THR A 279 -2.26 -12.74 -4.13
CA THR A 279 -2.13 -11.28 -4.20
C THR A 279 -3.53 -10.70 -4.35
N THR A 280 -3.79 -9.61 -3.64
CA THR A 280 -5.04 -8.86 -3.81
C THR A 280 -4.75 -7.36 -3.86
N ALA A 281 -5.35 -6.68 -4.82
CA ALA A 281 -5.34 -5.23 -4.96
C ALA A 281 -6.73 -4.64 -4.69
N PHE A 282 -6.75 -3.41 -4.19
CA PHE A 282 -7.95 -2.63 -3.93
C PHE A 282 -7.87 -1.28 -4.64
N THR A 283 -8.97 -0.86 -5.23
CA THR A 283 -9.09 0.41 -5.94
C THR A 283 -10.52 0.96 -5.90
N GLN A 284 -10.72 2.20 -6.32
CA GLN A 284 -12.06 2.80 -6.43
C GLN A 284 -12.57 2.77 -7.88
N THR A 285 -13.74 2.16 -8.08
CA THR A 285 -14.41 2.12 -9.40
C THR A 285 -15.43 3.23 -9.55
N THR A 286 -16.11 3.59 -8.46
CA THR A 286 -16.99 4.74 -8.36
C THR A 286 -16.76 5.44 -7.02
N PRO A 287 -17.20 6.70 -6.84
CA PRO A 287 -17.09 7.36 -5.55
C PRO A 287 -17.79 6.52 -4.46
N GLY A 288 -17.10 6.27 -3.35
CA GLY A 288 -17.63 5.45 -2.27
C GLY A 288 -17.53 3.92 -2.43
N ALA A 289 -17.18 3.40 -3.62
CA ALA A 289 -17.11 1.95 -3.85
C ALA A 289 -15.67 1.47 -4.08
N ILE A 290 -15.31 0.36 -3.44
CA ILE A 290 -14.01 -0.29 -3.60
C ILE A 290 -14.20 -1.56 -4.44
N ALA A 291 -13.41 -1.73 -5.49
CA ALA A 291 -13.25 -3.02 -6.15
C ALA A 291 -12.06 -3.78 -5.57
N GLN A 292 -12.20 -5.10 -5.51
CA GLN A 292 -11.16 -6.02 -5.14
C GLN A 292 -10.74 -6.82 -6.37
N VAL A 293 -9.44 -6.83 -6.66
CA VAL A 293 -8.88 -7.64 -7.74
C VAL A 293 -7.89 -8.64 -7.16
N GLY A 294 -8.14 -9.92 -7.37
CA GLY A 294 -7.29 -11.01 -6.91
C GLY A 294 -6.49 -11.65 -8.03
N TRP A 295 -5.32 -12.17 -7.68
CA TRP A 295 -4.47 -12.95 -8.57
C TRP A 295 -4.38 -14.39 -8.09
N THR A 296 -4.66 -15.35 -8.98
CA THR A 296 -4.52 -16.78 -8.70
C THR A 296 -3.20 -17.33 -9.25
N SER A 297 -2.73 -18.46 -8.69
CA SER A 297 -1.52 -19.16 -9.17
C SER A 297 -1.61 -19.72 -10.60
N ALA A 298 -2.81 -19.71 -11.20
CA ALA A 298 -3.04 -20.10 -12.59
C ALA A 298 -2.84 -18.92 -13.56
N GLU A 299 -2.30 -17.79 -13.09
CA GLU A 299 -2.15 -16.53 -13.84
C GLU A 299 -3.48 -15.85 -14.21
N ASP A 300 -4.60 -16.37 -13.72
CA ASP A 300 -5.91 -15.75 -13.91
C ASP A 300 -6.14 -14.62 -12.89
N TRP A 301 -6.61 -13.49 -13.41
CA TRP A 301 -7.08 -12.34 -12.66
C TRP A 301 -8.58 -12.44 -12.41
N ASP A 302 -9.01 -12.17 -11.18
CA ASP A 302 -10.41 -12.14 -10.81
C ASP A 302 -10.81 -10.78 -10.25
N VAL A 303 -11.83 -10.17 -10.86
CA VAL A 303 -12.37 -8.87 -10.43
C VAL A 303 -13.70 -9.10 -9.71
N SER A 304 -13.79 -8.62 -8.47
CA SER A 304 -15.02 -8.70 -7.68
C SER A 304 -15.37 -7.34 -7.07
N PRO A 305 -16.65 -6.91 -7.15
CA PRO A 305 -17.09 -5.72 -6.43
C PRO A 305 -17.06 -6.00 -4.92
N ARG A 306 -16.69 -4.98 -4.12
CA ARG A 306 -16.74 -5.07 -2.66
C ARG A 306 -17.61 -3.96 -2.09
N SER A 307 -18.64 -4.33 -1.33
CA SER A 307 -19.35 -3.37 -0.48
C SER A 307 -18.43 -2.97 0.67
N THR A 308 -18.16 -1.68 0.82
CA THR A 308 -17.53 -1.10 2.01
C THR A 308 -18.43 -1.20 3.21
#